data_AF-A0A7S3XQK0-F1
#
_entry.id   AF-A0A7S3XQK0-F1
#
_cell.length_a   1.000
_cell.length_b   1.000
_cell.length_c   1.000
_cell.angle_alpha   90.00
_cell.angle_beta   90.00
_cell.angle_gamma   90.00
#
_symmetry.space_group_name_H-M   'P 1'
#
loop_
_entity.id
_entity.type
_entity.pdbx_description
1 polymer ?
#
loop_
_entity_poly.entity_id
_entity_poly.type
_entity_poly.pdbx_seq_one_letter_code
_entity_poly.pdbx_strand_id
1 'polypeptide(L)'
;ATLLLLLPALLAAAADAEGRTPLHVAAGAGHADACHFLLEEAGASLQAGDAFGFTPLHHSIKNMQLGVFQYLLGLEGQKVEADQKAEAAAAAGEEGSAAEAGGEGAGEG
;
A
#
# COMPACT_ATOMS: atom_id res chain seq x y z
N ALA A 1 -11.60 12.34 25.49
CA ALA A 1 -11.60 11.02 24.82
C ALA A 1 -11.14 11.09 23.36
N THR A 2 -11.43 12.16 22.61
CA THR A 2 -11.03 12.33 21.20
C THR A 2 -9.53 12.51 20.97
N LEU A 3 -8.81 13.18 21.88
CA LEU A 3 -7.35 13.39 21.78
C LEU A 3 -6.53 12.08 21.80
N LEU A 4 -6.98 11.05 22.53
CA LEU A 4 -6.31 9.74 22.57
C LEU A 4 -6.48 8.95 21.27
N LEU A 5 -7.58 9.16 20.54
CA LEU A 5 -7.84 8.48 19.27
C LEU A 5 -7.09 9.10 18.08
N LEU A 6 -6.73 10.39 18.16
CA LEU A 6 -6.01 11.09 17.09
C LEU A 6 -4.49 11.11 17.27
N LEU A 7 -4.01 10.78 18.47
CA LEU A 7 -2.59 10.74 18.83
C LEU A 7 -1.76 9.82 17.90
N PRO A 8 -2.22 8.60 17.56
CA PRO A 8 -1.50 7.72 16.63
C PRO A 8 -1.38 8.33 15.23
N ALA A 9 -2.48 8.83 14.66
CA ALA A 9 -2.48 9.44 13.33
C ALA A 9 -1.60 10.70 13.25
N LEU A 10 -1.58 11.52 14.31
CA LEU A 10 -0.71 12.69 14.39
C LEU A 10 0.77 12.27 14.46
N LEU A 11 1.08 11.16 15.13
CA LEU A 11 2.44 10.61 15.19
C LEU A 11 2.89 10.10 13.81
N ALA A 12 2.03 9.39 13.09
CA ALA A 12 2.33 8.88 11.75
C ALA A 12 2.69 9.97 10.73
N ALA A 13 2.04 11.14 10.84
CA ALA A 13 2.26 12.28 9.95
C ALA A 13 3.34 13.26 10.44
N ALA A 14 3.87 13.06 11.65
CA ALA A 14 4.94 13.91 12.16
C ALA A 14 6.21 13.70 11.33
N ALA A 15 6.94 14.79 11.05
CA ALA A 15 8.22 14.75 10.38
C ALA A 15 9.21 15.68 11.09
N ASP A 16 10.47 15.28 11.16
CA ASP A 16 11.54 16.15 11.68
C ASP A 16 12.03 17.16 10.63
N ALA A 17 13.07 17.92 10.97
CA ALA A 17 13.64 18.93 10.07
C ALA A 17 14.24 18.35 8.76
N GLU A 18 14.52 17.04 8.73
CA GLU A 18 15.00 16.32 7.55
C GLU A 18 13.85 15.62 6.81
N GLY A 19 12.60 15.84 7.20
CA GLY A 19 11.43 15.19 6.61
C GLY A 19 11.26 13.73 7.05
N ARG A 20 12.00 13.25 8.05
CA ARG A 20 11.91 11.87 8.52
C ARG A 20 10.69 11.71 9.41
N THR A 21 9.84 10.78 9.03
CA THR A 21 8.71 10.31 9.86
C THR A 21 9.20 9.35 10.95
N PRO A 22 8.42 9.08 12.01
CA PRO A 22 8.75 8.07 13.01
C PRO A 22 9.04 6.69 12.41
N LEU A 23 8.44 6.36 11.27
CA LEU A 23 8.69 5.10 10.57
C LEU A 23 10.10 5.04 9.98
N HIS A 24 10.67 6.15 9.50
CA HIS A 24 12.08 6.20 9.07
C HIS A 24 13.02 5.89 10.23
N VAL A 25 12.76 6.49 11.39
CA VAL A 25 13.58 6.31 12.59
C VAL A 25 13.47 4.87 13.10
N ALA A 26 12.25 4.32 13.22
CA ALA A 26 12.03 2.95 13.64
C ALA A 26 12.68 1.93 12.69
N ALA A 27 12.58 2.18 11.38
CA ALA A 27 13.18 1.31 10.36
C ALA A 27 14.72 1.34 10.39
N GLY A 28 15.31 2.53 10.53
CA GLY A 28 16.75 2.68 10.69
C GLY A 28 17.28 2.12 12.01
N ALA A 29 16.49 2.13 13.08
CA ALA A 29 16.86 1.60 14.40
C ALA A 29 16.65 0.08 14.54
N GLY A 30 15.93 -0.56 13.60
CA GLY A 30 15.65 -1.99 13.68
C GLY A 30 14.48 -2.37 14.58
N HIS A 31 13.63 -1.42 14.96
CA HIS A 31 12.52 -1.64 15.87
C HIS A 31 11.27 -2.15 15.13
N ALA A 32 11.24 -3.45 14.83
CA ALA A 32 10.15 -4.09 14.09
C ALA A 32 8.77 -3.87 14.73
N ASP A 33 8.65 -3.98 16.06
CA ASP A 33 7.39 -3.78 16.77
C ASP A 33 6.86 -2.35 16.63
N ALA A 34 7.77 -1.37 16.63
CA ALA A 34 7.42 0.03 16.42
C ALA A 34 6.99 0.28 14.97
N CYS A 35 7.65 -0.35 13.99
CA CYS A 35 7.23 -0.30 12.60
C CYS A 35 5.81 -0.88 12.43
N HIS A 36 5.53 -2.02 13.05
CA HIS A 36 4.21 -2.65 13.02
C HIS A 36 3.13 -1.73 13.60
N PHE A 37 3.35 -1.19 14.80
CA PHE A 37 2.42 -0.25 15.43
C PHE A 37 2.19 0.99 14.56
N LEU A 38 3.25 1.56 13.99
CA LEU A 38 3.14 2.76 13.17
C LEU A 38 2.34 2.51 11.88
N LEU A 39 2.44 1.32 11.30
CA LEU A 39 1.76 0.97 10.06
C LEU A 39 0.30 0.58 10.27
N GLU A 40 0.03 -0.31 11.22
CA GLU A 40 -1.31 -0.87 11.45
C GLU A 40 -2.18 0.06 12.30
N GLU A 41 -1.63 0.64 13.37
CA GLU A 41 -2.41 1.39 14.35
C GLU A 41 -2.37 2.90 14.10
N ALA A 42 -1.22 3.42 13.64
CA ALA A 42 -1.02 4.85 13.42
C ALA A 42 -1.30 5.27 11.97
N GLY A 43 -1.38 4.33 11.02
CA GLY A 43 -1.63 4.62 9.61
C GLY A 43 -0.47 5.34 8.91
N ALA A 44 0.77 5.08 9.31
CA ALA A 44 1.96 5.63 8.66
C ALA A 44 2.11 5.13 7.23
N SER A 45 2.62 6.00 6.35
CA SER A 45 2.90 5.62 4.96
C SER A 45 4.25 4.92 4.86
N LEU A 46 4.24 3.69 4.35
CA LEU A 46 5.44 2.94 3.93
C LEU A 46 6.26 3.69 2.87
N GLN A 47 5.60 4.53 2.06
CA GLN A 47 6.19 5.28 0.96
C GLN A 47 6.44 6.75 1.28
N ALA A 48 6.40 7.13 2.56
CA ALA A 48 6.80 8.48 2.95
C ALA A 48 8.27 8.69 2.58
N GLY A 49 8.56 9.69 1.75
CA GLY A 49 9.93 10.11 1.45
C GLY A 49 10.39 11.20 2.41
N ASP A 50 11.64 11.09 2.89
CA ASP A 50 12.31 12.19 3.58
C ASP A 50 12.71 13.33 2.62
N ALA A 51 13.40 14.35 3.12
CA ALA A 51 13.82 15.50 2.31
C ALA A 51 14.76 15.14 1.14
N PHE A 52 15.36 13.95 1.15
CA PHE A 52 16.21 13.42 0.09
C PHE A 52 15.49 12.40 -0.79
N GLY A 53 14.20 12.13 -0.52
CA GLY A 53 13.40 11.12 -1.21
C GLY A 53 13.67 9.69 -0.73
N PHE A 54 14.39 9.50 0.38
CA PHE A 54 14.57 8.16 0.94
C PHE A 54 13.34 7.75 1.73
N THR A 55 12.91 6.51 1.52
CA THR A 55 11.80 5.88 2.25
C THR A 55 12.31 5.19 3.54
N PRO A 56 11.41 4.78 4.46
CA PRO A 56 11.79 3.99 5.63
C PRO A 56 12.57 2.72 5.28
N LEU A 57 12.24 2.09 4.14
CA LEU A 57 12.96 0.92 3.63
C LEU A 57 14.43 1.24 3.31
N HIS A 58 14.73 2.41 2.71
CA HIS A 58 16.11 2.84 2.48
C HIS A 58 16.90 3.02 3.80
N HIS A 59 16.27 3.57 4.84
CA HIS A 59 16.88 3.71 6.17
C HIS A 59 17.16 2.35 6.82
N SER A 60 16.28 1.36 6.63
CA SER A 60 16.53 -0.01 7.10
C SER A 60 17.76 -0.64 6.43
N ILE A 61 17.97 -0.41 5.13
CA ILE A 61 19.13 -0.92 4.39
C ILE A 61 20.41 -0.20 4.82
N LYS A 62 20.38 1.14 4.88
CA LYS A 62 21.53 1.97 5.28
C LYS A 62 22.13 1.53 6.61
N ASN A 63 21.27 1.12 7.54
CA ASN A 63 21.66 0.69 8.88
C ASN A 63 21.70 -0.84 9.05
N MET A 64 21.61 -1.61 7.95
CA MET A 64 21.68 -3.08 7.92
C MET A 64 20.65 -3.81 8.80
N GLN A 65 19.44 -3.25 8.89
CA GLN A 65 18.34 -3.80 9.68
C GLN A 65 17.55 -4.84 8.87
N LEU A 66 18.16 -5.99 8.58
CA LEU A 66 17.60 -7.03 7.69
C LEU A 66 16.23 -7.56 8.13
N GLY A 67 15.96 -7.65 9.44
CA GLY A 67 14.67 -8.10 9.95
C GLY A 67 13.54 -7.12 9.60
N VAL A 68 13.78 -5.83 9.78
CA VAL A 68 12.81 -4.79 9.43
C VAL A 68 12.71 -4.63 7.91
N PHE A 69 13.82 -4.72 7.18
CA PHE A 69 13.81 -4.71 5.72
C PHE A 69 12.89 -5.80 5.15
N GLN A 70 13.03 -7.06 5.60
CA GLN A 70 12.17 -8.15 5.14
C GLN A 70 10.71 -7.93 5.51
N TYR A 71 10.44 -7.41 6.70
CA TYR A 71 9.09 -7.09 7.14
C TYR A 71 8.45 -6.01 6.25
N LEU A 72 9.12 -4.88 6.03
CA LEU A 72 8.62 -3.79 5.20
C LEU A 72 8.45 -4.22 3.74
N LEU A 73 9.39 -4.98 3.18
CA LEU A 73 9.31 -5.51 1.81
C LEU A 73 8.13 -6.47 1.64
N GLY A 74 7.85 -7.31 2.65
CA GLY A 74 6.69 -8.20 2.66
C GLY A 74 5.36 -7.45 2.66
N LEU A 75 5.28 -6.27 3.27
CA LEU A 75 4.10 -5.42 3.24
C LEU A 75 3.94 -4.70 1.89
N GLU A 76 5.04 -4.26 1.27
CA GLU A 76 5.01 -3.70 -0.08
C GLU A 76 4.52 -4.73 -1.11
N GLY A 77 5.03 -5.96 -1.06
CA GLY A 77 4.61 -7.04 -1.96
C GLY A 77 3.12 -7.38 -1.87
N GLN A 78 2.55 -7.40 -0.66
CA GLN A 78 1.12 -7.63 -0.46
C GLN A 78 0.24 -6.53 -1.07
N LYS A 79 0.72 -5.29 -1.13
CA LYS A 79 -0.03 -4.17 -1.73
C LYS A 79 -0.08 -4.28 -3.26
N VAL A 80 1.00 -4.74 -3.88
CA VAL A 80 1.07 -4.96 -5.34
C VAL A 80 0.12 -6.07 -5.80
N GLU A 81 -0.09 -7.12 -4.99
CA GLU A 81 -1.05 -8.19 -5.30
C GLU A 81 -2.51 -7.72 -5.22
N ALA A 82 -2.82 -6.80 -4.29
CA ALA A 82 -4.16 -6.23 -4.15
C ALA A 82 -4.54 -5.36 -5.36
N ASP A 83 -3.59 -4.61 -5.90
CA ASP A 83 -3.79 -3.77 -7.09
C ASP A 83 -3.97 -4.63 -8.37
N GLN A 84 -3.23 -5.74 -8.51
CA GLN A 84 -3.42 -6.69 -9.62
C GLN A 84 -4.78 -7.41 -9.58
N LYS A 85 -5.32 -7.67 -8.37
CA LYS A 85 -6.65 -8.25 -8.21
C LYS A 85 -7.77 -7.25 -8.49
N ALA A 86 -7.54 -5.95 -8.24
CA ALA A 86 -8.49 -4.88 -8.58
C ALA A 86 -8.56 -4.65 -10.10
N GLU A 87 -7.44 -4.77 -10.82
CA GLU A 87 -7.40 -4.61 -12.27
C GLU A 87 -7.95 -5.84 -13.03
N ALA A 88 -7.79 -7.06 -12.50
CA ALA A 88 -8.40 -8.27 -13.05
C ALA A 88 -9.94 -8.32 -12.93
N ALA A 89 -10.54 -7.57 -11.98
CA ALA A 89 -11.99 -7.49 -11.83
C ALA A 89 -12.67 -6.47 -12.78
N ALA A 90 -11.91 -5.52 -13.36
CA ALA A 90 -12.42 -4.56 -14.34
C ALA A 90 -12.50 -5.13 -15.77
N ALA A 91 -11.77 -6.21 -16.07
CA ALA A 91 -11.72 -6.81 -17.41
C ALA A 91 -12.80 -7.88 -17.68
N ALA A 92 -13.65 -8.24 -16.70
CA ALA A 92 -14.63 -9.34 -16.83
C ALA A 92 -16.10 -8.88 -16.92
N GLY A 93 -16.36 -7.57 -17.11
CA GLY A 93 -17.69 -6.98 -16.97
C GLY A 93 -18.44 -6.58 -18.26
N GLU A 94 -17.86 -6.71 -19.45
CA GLU A 94 -18.55 -6.32 -20.70
C GLU A 94 -18.36 -7.39 -21.78
N GLU A 95 -19.17 -8.45 -21.74
CA GLU A 95 -19.56 -9.18 -22.96
C GLU A 95 -20.84 -9.96 -22.68
N GLY A 96 -21.93 -9.20 -22.61
CA GLY A 96 -23.26 -9.74 -22.35
C GLY A 96 -24.34 -8.72 -22.67
N SER A 97 -24.51 -8.37 -23.95
CA SER A 97 -25.83 -8.04 -24.53
C SER A 97 -25.70 -7.68 -26.01
N ALA A 98 -26.02 -8.63 -26.89
CA ALA A 98 -26.68 -8.35 -28.16
C ALA A 98 -27.52 -9.58 -28.52
N ALA A 99 -28.65 -9.71 -27.82
CA ALA A 99 -29.74 -10.57 -28.22
C ALA A 99 -30.56 -9.88 -29.34
N GLU A 100 -31.03 -10.72 -30.27
CA GLU A 100 -32.23 -10.57 -31.10
C GLU A 100 -32.20 -9.61 -32.32
N ALA A 101 -32.31 -10.19 -33.53
CA ALA A 101 -33.54 -10.08 -34.33
C ALA A 101 -33.49 -10.90 -35.64
N GLY A 102 -34.50 -11.77 -35.83
CA GLY A 102 -35.15 -12.17 -37.10
C GLY A 102 -34.33 -13.00 -38.11
N GLY A 103 -34.73 -14.16 -38.63
CA GLY A 103 -36.07 -14.71 -38.83
C GLY A 103 -36.64 -14.33 -40.20
N GLU A 104 -36.30 -15.08 -41.26
CA GLU A 104 -37.10 -15.40 -42.48
C GLU A 104 -36.20 -16.23 -43.43
N GLY A 105 -36.49 -17.48 -43.80
CA GLY A 105 -37.48 -17.88 -44.82
C GLY A 105 -36.90 -17.62 -46.23
N ALA A 106 -36.80 -18.51 -47.20
CA ALA A 106 -37.41 -19.80 -47.46
C ALA A 106 -36.54 -20.57 -48.48
N GLY A 107 -36.76 -21.89 -48.58
CA GLY A 107 -36.37 -22.66 -49.75
C GLY A 107 -37.43 -22.53 -50.85
N GLU A 108 -37.02 -22.79 -52.09
CA GLU A 108 -37.71 -23.56 -53.15
C GLU A 108 -37.00 -23.33 -54.49
N GLY A 109 -36.85 -24.41 -55.28
CA GLY A 109 -36.56 -24.35 -56.72
C GLY A 109 -35.20 -24.88 -57.14
#